data_AF-A0A971VSK7-F1
#
_entry.id   AF-A0A971VSK7-F1
#
_cell.length_a   1.000
_cell.length_b   1.000
_cell.length_c   1.000
_cell.angle_alpha   90.00
_cell.angle_beta   90.00
_cell.angle_gamma   90.00
#
_symmetry.space_group_name_H-M   'P 1'
#
loop_
_entity.id
_entity.type
_entity.pdbx_description
1 polymer ?
#
loop_
_entity_poly.entity_id
_entity_poly.type
_entity_poly.pdbx_seq_one_letter_code
_entity_poly.pdbx_strand_id
1 'polypeptide(L)'
;MSVSLKGFNEKVITLQAVDGLKAGDAVSLSGNLEVSPASEGTDIFGFAISVMDGYAAVQVSGFITVPCEGIEDAYVGYRAIQGADEGKIALAESGRKVFVVSVDKAAGKIGIIL
;
A
#
# COMPACT_ATOMS: atom_id res chain seq x y z
N MET A 1 10.57 -14.99 19.89
CA MET A 1 11.44 -14.03 19.17
C MET A 1 10.67 -13.57 17.96
N SER A 2 10.37 -12.27 17.84
CA SER A 2 9.53 -11.74 16.76
C SER A 2 10.43 -10.96 15.80
N VAL A 3 10.45 -11.35 14.53
CA VAL A 3 11.14 -10.59 13.48
C VAL A 3 10.42 -9.26 13.33
N SER A 4 11.13 -8.14 13.50
CA SER A 4 10.60 -6.79 13.27
C SER A 4 11.31 -6.18 12.06
N LEU A 5 10.53 -5.82 11.05
CA LEU A 5 11.00 -5.12 9.84
C LEU A 5 10.60 -3.64 9.85
N LYS A 6 10.06 -3.15 10.98
CA LYS A 6 9.58 -1.76 11.11
C LYS A 6 10.74 -0.79 10.91
N GLY A 7 10.54 0.21 10.04
CA GLY A 7 11.53 1.24 9.73
C GLY A 7 12.63 0.80 8.75
N PHE A 8 12.57 -0.40 8.18
CA PHE A 8 13.50 -0.81 7.13
C PHE A 8 13.34 0.08 5.89
N ASN A 9 14.37 0.87 5.56
CA ASN A 9 14.44 1.76 4.39
C ASN A 9 13.16 2.61 4.18
N GLU A 10 12.55 3.06 5.27
CA GLU A 10 11.32 3.84 5.21
C GLU A 10 11.59 5.22 4.58
N LYS A 11 10.97 5.46 3.43
CA LYS A 11 10.99 6.76 2.75
C LYS A 11 9.56 7.27 2.65
N VAL A 12 9.33 8.45 3.20
CA VAL A 12 8.03 9.10 3.26
C VAL A 12 8.11 10.43 2.52
N ILE A 13 7.13 10.70 1.68
CA ILE A 13 6.98 11.98 1.00
C ILE A 13 5.60 12.57 1.31
N THR A 14 5.52 13.90 1.35
CA THR A 14 4.24 14.59 1.58
C THR A 14 3.65 15.02 0.25
N LEU A 15 2.39 14.66 0.00
CA LEU A 15 1.64 15.00 -1.20
C LEU A 15 0.26 15.57 -0.84
N GLN A 16 -0.38 16.28 -1.77
CA GLN A 16 -1.77 16.75 -1.58
C GLN A 16 -2.72 15.56 -1.56
N ALA A 17 -3.64 15.53 -0.60
CA ALA A 17 -4.61 14.46 -0.45
C ALA A 17 -5.97 14.89 -0.97
N VAL A 18 -6.56 14.08 -1.85
CA VAL A 18 -7.98 14.23 -2.23
C VAL A 18 -8.86 13.90 -1.02
N ASP A 19 -10.02 14.54 -0.94
CA ASP A 19 -11.03 14.27 0.09
C ASP A 19 -11.38 12.78 0.14
N GLY A 20 -11.39 12.23 1.36
CA GLY A 20 -11.74 10.83 1.61
C GLY A 20 -10.56 9.87 1.76
N LEU A 21 -9.31 10.32 1.54
CA LEU A 21 -8.11 9.53 1.82
C LEU A 21 -7.89 9.33 3.32
N LYS A 22 -7.61 8.09 3.74
CA LYS A 22 -7.37 7.74 5.14
C LYS A 22 -5.96 7.17 5.33
N ALA A 23 -5.50 7.25 6.58
CA ALA A 23 -4.28 6.57 6.98
C ALA A 23 -4.46 5.04 6.88
N GLY A 24 -3.52 4.37 6.24
CA GLY A 24 -3.55 2.95 5.93
C GLY A 24 -3.91 2.64 4.48
N ASP A 25 -4.48 3.60 3.74
CA ASP A 25 -4.92 3.38 2.37
C ASP A 25 -3.73 3.30 1.41
N ALA A 26 -3.83 2.38 0.46
CA ALA A 26 -3.03 2.38 -0.74
C ALA A 26 -3.37 3.64 -1.56
N VAL A 27 -2.35 4.31 -2.09
CA VAL A 27 -2.51 5.54 -2.85
C VAL A 27 -2.08 5.38 -4.29
N SER A 28 -2.85 5.99 -5.18
CA SER A 28 -2.52 6.24 -6.58
C SER A 28 -2.31 7.75 -6.79
N LEU A 29 -1.60 8.12 -7.86
CA LEU A 29 -1.47 9.53 -8.24
C LEU A 29 -2.70 9.94 -9.06
N SER A 30 -3.51 10.86 -8.53
CA SER A 30 -4.67 11.44 -9.23
C SER A 30 -4.30 12.66 -10.08
N GLY A 31 -3.17 13.30 -9.78
CA GLY A 31 -2.73 14.52 -10.44
C GLY A 31 -1.30 14.89 -10.10
N ASN A 32 -0.90 16.12 -10.47
CA ASN A 32 0.44 16.63 -10.18
C ASN A 32 0.61 16.85 -8.68
N LEU A 33 1.45 16.01 -8.06
CA LEU A 33 1.71 16.03 -6.61
C LEU A 33 0.46 15.78 -5.75
N GLU A 34 -0.55 15.14 -6.32
CA GLU A 34 -1.83 14.84 -5.67
C GLU A 34 -2.07 13.32 -5.65
N VAL A 35 -2.55 12.82 -4.51
CA VAL A 35 -2.85 11.41 -4.27
C VAL A 35 -4.30 11.19 -3.90
N SER A 36 -4.85 10.11 -4.44
CA SER A 36 -6.19 9.59 -4.14
C SER A 36 -6.10 8.19 -3.55
N PRO A 37 -7.16 7.71 -2.87
CA PRO A 37 -7.29 6.30 -2.54
C PRO A 37 -7.17 5.46 -3.81
N ALA A 38 -6.45 4.34 -3.71
CA ALA A 38 -6.40 3.38 -4.80
C ALA A 38 -7.81 2.83 -5.08
N SER A 39 -8.10 2.65 -6.36
CA SER A 39 -9.32 2.02 -6.87
C SER A 39 -8.95 0.78 -7.68
N GLU A 40 -9.92 -0.08 -7.98
CA GLU A 40 -9.70 -1.29 -8.77
C GLU A 40 -8.88 -1.01 -10.04
N GLY A 41 -7.77 -1.74 -10.21
CA GLY A 41 -6.93 -1.67 -11.41
C GLY A 41 -5.98 -0.47 -11.51
N THR A 42 -5.93 0.40 -10.49
CA THR A 42 -5.02 1.56 -10.47
C THR A 42 -3.60 1.20 -10.04
N ASP A 43 -2.61 1.94 -10.56
CA ASP A 43 -1.21 1.78 -10.16
C ASP A 43 -0.98 2.28 -8.72
N ILE A 44 -0.27 1.48 -7.93
CA ILE A 44 0.06 1.82 -6.54
C ILE A 44 1.35 2.64 -6.49
N PHE A 45 1.22 3.89 -6.05
CA PHE A 45 2.35 4.78 -5.80
C PHE A 45 2.96 4.58 -4.40
N GLY A 46 2.15 4.25 -3.41
CA GLY A 46 2.60 4.03 -2.03
C GLY A 46 1.45 3.79 -1.08
N PHE A 47 1.67 4.03 0.21
CA PHE A 47 0.62 3.94 1.23
C PHE A 47 0.60 5.19 2.12
N ALA A 48 -0.58 5.71 2.41
CA ALA A 48 -0.74 6.84 3.31
C ALA A 48 -0.50 6.39 4.76
N ILE A 49 0.59 6.85 5.39
CA ILE A 49 0.86 6.61 6.82
C ILE A 49 0.01 7.55 7.69
N SER A 50 -0.22 8.77 7.21
CA SER A 50 -0.98 9.80 7.92
C SER A 50 -1.62 10.75 6.92
N VAL A 51 -2.79 11.28 7.25
CA VAL A 51 -3.51 12.30 6.49
C VAL A 51 -3.89 13.41 7.47
N MET A 52 -3.48 14.64 7.18
CA MET A 52 -3.71 15.81 8.02
C MET A 52 -3.79 17.07 7.17
N ASP A 53 -4.77 17.93 7.45
CA ASP A 53 -4.92 19.25 6.83
C ASP A 53 -4.89 19.25 5.28
N GLY A 54 -5.45 18.22 4.64
CA GLY A 54 -5.46 18.10 3.17
C GLY A 54 -4.15 17.58 2.56
N TYR A 55 -3.21 17.09 3.38
CA TYR A 55 -1.97 16.47 2.94
C TYR A 55 -1.85 15.04 3.46
N ALA A 56 -1.19 14.18 2.67
CA ALA A 56 -0.89 12.81 3.04
C ALA A 56 0.61 12.57 3.10
N ALA A 57 1.06 11.93 4.17
CA ALA A 57 2.39 11.38 4.30
C ALA A 57 2.39 9.98 3.68
N VAL A 58 2.97 9.84 2.49
CA VAL A 58 2.95 8.60 1.70
C VAL A 58 4.29 7.88 1.83
N GLN A 59 4.26 6.64 2.31
CA GLN A 59 5.39 5.74 2.28
C GLN A 59 5.58 5.19 0.87
N VAL A 60 6.76 5.45 0.29
CA VAL A 60 7.11 5.01 -1.08
C VAL A 60 8.16 3.91 -1.09
N SER A 61 8.81 3.65 0.04
CA SER A 61 9.77 2.55 0.21
C SER A 61 9.77 2.01 1.64
N GLY A 62 10.23 0.78 1.78
CA GLY A 62 10.42 0.11 3.06
C GLY A 62 9.39 -0.98 3.31
N PHE A 63 9.25 -1.39 4.56
CA PHE A 63 8.30 -2.44 4.96
C PHE A 63 6.98 -1.84 5.45
N ILE A 64 5.86 -2.38 4.98
CA ILE A 64 4.51 -2.03 5.46
C ILE A 64 3.60 -3.27 5.46
N THR A 65 2.63 -3.30 6.37
CA THR A 65 1.59 -4.32 6.42
C THR A 65 0.25 -3.71 6.04
N VAL A 66 -0.38 -4.25 5.01
CA VAL A 66 -1.54 -3.63 4.34
C VAL A 66 -2.64 -4.66 4.10
N PRO A 67 -3.92 -4.23 4.12
CA PRO A 67 -5.04 -5.10 3.78
C PRO A 67 -4.98 -5.52 2.31
N CYS A 68 -5.23 -6.81 2.05
CA CYS A 68 -5.23 -7.37 0.71
C CYS A 68 -6.59 -7.97 0.39
N GLU A 69 -7.18 -7.57 -0.72
CA GLU A 69 -8.30 -8.27 -1.31
C GLU A 69 -7.83 -9.58 -1.96
N GLY A 70 -8.63 -10.64 -1.87
CA GLY A 70 -8.22 -11.96 -2.37
C GLY A 70 -7.08 -12.62 -1.59
N ILE A 71 -7.02 -12.42 -0.27
CA ILE A 71 -5.94 -12.93 0.61
C ILE A 71 -5.72 -14.46 0.51
N GLU A 72 -6.73 -15.22 0.05
CA GLU A 72 -6.60 -16.67 -0.12
C GLU A 72 -5.55 -17.07 -1.16
N ASP A 73 -5.40 -16.25 -2.20
CA ASP A 73 -4.44 -16.44 -3.27
C ASP A 73 -3.08 -15.81 -2.96
N ALA A 74 -2.90 -15.23 -1.75
CA ALA A 74 -1.67 -14.56 -1.36
C ALA A 74 -0.57 -15.54 -0.89
N TYR A 75 0.63 -15.33 -1.41
CA TYR A 75 1.81 -16.15 -1.13
C TYR A 75 3.10 -15.32 -1.17
N VAL A 76 4.06 -15.66 -0.30
CA VAL A 76 5.33 -14.95 -0.14
C VAL A 76 6.19 -14.98 -1.41
N GLY A 77 6.96 -13.91 -1.66
CA GLY A 77 7.82 -13.73 -2.84
C GLY A 77 7.46 -12.50 -3.68
N TYR A 78 7.99 -12.42 -4.91
CA TYR A 78 7.73 -11.30 -5.82
C TYR A 78 6.32 -11.36 -6.42
N ARG A 79 5.50 -10.36 -6.14
CA ARG A 79 4.14 -10.23 -6.68
C ARG A 79 3.95 -8.89 -7.35
N ALA A 80 3.09 -8.85 -8.37
CA ALA A 80 2.54 -7.60 -8.83
C ALA A 80 1.28 -7.29 -8.02
N ILE A 81 1.13 -6.02 -7.64
CA ILE A 81 -0.02 -5.49 -6.92
C ILE A 81 -0.66 -4.35 -7.70
N GLN A 82 -1.96 -4.21 -7.52
CA GLN A 82 -2.77 -3.11 -8.03
C GLN A 82 -3.67 -2.58 -6.91
N GLY A 83 -4.25 -1.41 -7.13
CA GLY A 83 -5.34 -0.90 -6.31
C GLY A 83 -6.53 -1.83 -6.33
N ALA A 84 -7.12 -2.03 -5.15
CA ALA A 84 -8.45 -2.57 -4.97
C ALA A 84 -9.34 -1.47 -4.38
N ASP A 85 -10.64 -1.73 -4.29
CA ASP A 85 -11.57 -0.78 -3.70
C ASP A 85 -11.26 -0.52 -2.21
N GLU A 86 -11.78 0.60 -1.71
CA GLU A 86 -11.61 1.03 -0.32
C GLU A 86 -10.14 1.26 0.10
N GLY A 87 -9.26 1.61 -0.84
CA GLY A 87 -7.84 1.87 -0.53
C GLY A 87 -7.06 0.60 -0.17
N LYS A 88 -7.53 -0.58 -0.59
CA LYS A 88 -6.81 -1.84 -0.41
C LYS A 88 -5.91 -2.11 -1.61
N ILE A 89 -5.14 -3.20 -1.50
CA ILE A 89 -4.43 -3.75 -2.65
C ILE A 89 -5.03 -5.10 -3.05
N ALA A 90 -4.94 -5.42 -4.33
CA ALA A 90 -5.18 -6.76 -4.85
C ALA A 90 -3.91 -7.30 -5.50
N LEU A 91 -3.77 -8.62 -5.50
CA LEU A 91 -2.76 -9.29 -6.31
C LEU A 91 -3.20 -9.26 -7.77
N ALA A 92 -2.25 -9.00 -8.66
CA ALA A 92 -2.51 -8.87 -10.08
C ALA A 92 -1.40 -9.54 -10.90
N GLU A 93 -1.66 -9.74 -12.19
CA GLU A 93 -0.65 -10.22 -13.14
C GLU A 93 0.27 -9.08 -13.62
N SER A 94 -0.18 -7.84 -13.50
CA SER A 94 0.52 -6.60 -13.90
C SER A 94 0.39 -5.53 -12.80
N GLY A 95 1.22 -4.48 -12.88
CA GLY A 95 1.26 -3.40 -11.89
C GLY A 95 2.59 -3.34 -11.13
N ARG A 96 2.57 -2.74 -9.93
CA ARG A 96 3.79 -2.53 -9.14
C ARG A 96 4.29 -3.86 -8.58
N LYS A 97 5.55 -4.20 -8.88
CA LYS A 97 6.19 -5.38 -8.30
C LYS A 97 6.67 -5.07 -6.88
N VAL A 98 6.22 -5.87 -5.91
CA VAL A 98 6.60 -5.80 -4.50
C VAL A 98 7.07 -7.17 -4.00
N PHE A 99 7.82 -7.18 -2.90
CA PHE A 99 8.27 -8.42 -2.27
C PHE A 99 7.43 -8.72 -1.03
N VAL A 100 6.57 -9.74 -1.11
CA VAL A 100 5.72 -10.18 0.00
C VAL A 100 6.55 -11.05 0.95
N VAL A 101 6.75 -10.58 2.17
CA VAL A 101 7.55 -11.28 3.20
C VAL A 101 6.68 -12.02 4.21
N SER A 102 5.41 -11.63 4.35
CA SER A 102 4.47 -12.24 5.29
C SER A 102 3.05 -12.17 4.74
N VAL A 103 2.27 -13.21 5.00
CA VAL A 103 0.86 -13.30 4.64
C VAL A 103 0.11 -13.73 5.90
N ASP A 104 -0.82 -12.90 6.34
CA ASP A 104 -1.73 -13.19 7.44
C ASP A 104 -3.15 -13.30 6.89
N LYS A 105 -3.56 -14.55 6.61
CA LYS A 105 -4.89 -14.86 6.09
C LYS A 105 -6.00 -14.57 7.09
N ALA A 106 -5.73 -14.74 8.39
CA ALA A 106 -6.74 -14.51 9.42
C ALA A 106 -7.04 -13.01 9.59
N ALA A 107 -6.00 -12.16 9.48
CA ALA A 107 -6.16 -10.71 9.54
C ALA A 107 -6.50 -10.07 8.18
N GLY A 108 -6.43 -10.82 7.07
CA GLY A 108 -6.63 -10.30 5.72
C GLY A 108 -5.52 -9.34 5.27
N LYS A 109 -4.28 -9.55 5.73
CA LYS A 109 -3.17 -8.61 5.54
C LYS A 109 -1.93 -9.27 4.98
N ILE A 110 -1.17 -8.51 4.19
CA ILE A 110 0.15 -8.93 3.73
C ILE A 110 1.22 -7.92 4.16
N GLY A 111 2.38 -8.43 4.55
CA GLY A 111 3.58 -7.66 4.80
C GLY A 111 4.42 -7.60 3.54
N ILE A 112 4.67 -6.39 3.02
CA ILE A 112 5.38 -6.15 1.76
C ILE A 112 6.58 -5.23 1.96
N ILE A 113 7.58 -5.41 1.10
CA ILE A 113 8.68 -4.48 0.91
C ILE A 113 8.45 -3.74 -0.42
N LEU A 114 8.36 -2.41 -0.31
CA LEU A 114 8.06 -1.41 -1.36
C LEU A 114 9.26 -0.97 -2.19
#